data_AF-A0AAX1KG37-F1
#
_entry.id   AF-A0AAX1KG37-F1
#
_cell.length_a   1.000
_cell.length_b   1.000
_cell.length_c   1.000
_cell.angle_alpha   90.00
_cell.angle_beta   90.00
_cell.angle_gamma   90.00
#
_symmetry.space_group_name_H-M   'P 1'
#
loop_
_entity.id
_entity.type
_entity.pdbx_description
1 polymer ?
#
loop_
_entity_poly.entity_id
_entity_poly.type
_entity_poly.pdbx_seq_one_letter_code
_entity_poly.pdbx_strand_id
1 'polypeptide(L)'
;MTLYEIDQAIQGLVDPETGELMDYEAFAALQMDRDAKIENMALWYKDLMADAKAIKEEADTLNERRKALENKAERLKSYLSLALDGEKFQTSRCSVTFRKTSSVQVSNSEALIRWLEQNGYDAECVKYKEPEVSKTGVGKLIKDGVLVPYAHIEQGRSVGVK
;
A
#
# COMPACT_ATOMS: atom_id res chain seq x y z
N MET A 1 -29.19 1.41 20.23
CA MET A 1 -29.72 1.33 18.87
C MET A 1 -28.60 1.44 17.86
N THR A 2 -28.76 0.85 16.68
CA THR A 2 -27.93 1.09 15.51
C THR A 2 -28.27 2.47 14.90
N LEU A 3 -27.37 3.03 14.09
CA LEU A 3 -27.66 4.28 13.35
C LEU A 3 -28.92 4.14 12.50
N TYR A 4 -29.11 2.97 11.89
CA TYR A 4 -30.30 2.64 11.11
C TYR A 4 -31.58 2.68 11.95
N GLU A 5 -31.57 2.07 13.14
CA GLU A 5 -32.72 2.10 14.06
C GLU A 5 -33.03 3.52 14.56
N ILE A 6 -32.00 4.33 14.83
CA ILE A 6 -32.18 5.74 15.22
C ILE A 6 -32.78 6.54 14.06
N ASP A 7 -32.25 6.37 12.85
CA ASP A 7 -32.74 7.04 11.64
C ASP A 7 -34.20 6.65 11.33
N GLN A 8 -34.56 5.37 11.51
CA GLN A 8 -35.95 4.91 11.37
C GLN A 8 -36.88 5.49 12.44
N ALA A 9 -36.44 5.54 13.69
CA ALA A 9 -37.23 6.14 14.77
C ALA A 9 -37.45 7.64 14.53
N ILE A 10 -36.44 8.35 14.03
CA ILE A 10 -36.54 9.76 13.64
C ILE A 10 -37.56 9.93 12.50
N GLN A 11 -37.51 9.08 11.47
CA GLN A 11 -38.49 9.12 10.37
C GLN A 11 -39.92 8.83 10.85
N GLY A 12 -40.09 7.94 11.84
CA GLY A 12 -41.40 7.61 12.42
C GLY A 12 -42.06 8.76 13.18
N LEU A 13 -41.31 9.82 13.52
CA LEU A 13 -41.85 11.03 14.17
C LEU A 13 -42.32 12.11 13.19
N VAL A 14 -42.13 11.90 11.89
CA VAL A 14 -42.54 12.83 10.83
C VAL A 14 -43.88 12.37 10.26
N ASP A 15 -44.88 13.25 10.27
CA ASP A 15 -46.17 12.98 9.65
C ASP A 15 -46.01 12.83 8.12
N PRO A 16 -46.50 11.72 7.52
CA PRO A 16 -46.24 11.40 6.12
C PRO A 16 -47.00 12.30 5.12
N GLU A 17 -48.08 12.95 5.54
CA GLU A 17 -48.96 13.75 4.66
C GLU A 17 -48.60 15.25 4.72
N THR A 18 -48.22 15.73 5.90
CA THR A 18 -47.94 17.15 6.16
C THR A 18 -46.45 17.45 6.28
N GLY A 19 -45.62 16.44 6.58
CA GLY A 19 -44.19 16.60 6.86
C GLY A 19 -43.90 17.27 8.21
N GLU A 20 -44.91 17.46 9.05
CA GLU A 20 -44.76 18.09 10.36
C GLU A 20 -44.20 17.08 11.40
N LEU A 21 -43.39 17.58 12.33
CA LEU A 21 -42.88 16.79 13.44
C LEU A 21 -43.99 16.59 14.48
N MET A 22 -44.33 15.33 14.75
CA MET A 22 -45.36 14.99 15.72
C MET A 22 -44.88 15.16 17.18
N ASP A 23 -43.59 14.94 17.42
CA ASP A 23 -42.97 15.09 18.75
C ASP A 23 -41.56 15.68 18.62
N TYR A 24 -41.44 16.96 18.99
CA TYR A 24 -40.19 17.70 18.93
C TYR A 24 -39.18 17.27 20.02
N GLU A 25 -39.65 16.88 21.20
CA GLU A 25 -38.77 16.48 22.31
C GLU A 25 -38.15 15.12 22.02
N ALA A 26 -38.95 14.15 21.55
CA ALA A 26 -38.46 12.84 21.14
C ALA A 26 -37.50 12.93 19.95
N PHE A 27 -37.79 13.80 18.97
CA PHE A 27 -36.89 14.04 17.84
C PHE A 27 -35.54 14.60 18.29
N ALA A 28 -35.54 15.60 19.19
CA ALA A 28 -34.31 16.16 19.72
C ALA A 28 -33.47 15.13 20.48
N ALA A 29 -34.10 14.29 21.30
CA ALA A 29 -33.43 13.21 22.01
C ALA A 29 -32.78 12.19 21.05
N LEU A 30 -33.52 11.75 20.01
CA LEU A 30 -32.99 10.82 19.02
C LEU A 30 -31.85 11.41 18.19
N GLN A 31 -31.87 12.71 17.89
CA GLN A 31 -30.74 13.38 17.24
C GLN A 31 -29.50 13.41 18.13
N MET A 32 -29.65 13.68 19.43
CA MET A 32 -28.53 13.62 20.37
C MET A 32 -27.93 12.20 20.45
N ASP A 33 -28.77 11.17 20.48
CA ASP A 33 -28.33 9.77 20.44
C ASP A 33 -27.59 9.42 19.14
N ARG A 34 -28.08 9.95 18.02
CA ARG A 34 -27.46 9.78 16.70
C ARG A 34 -26.06 10.40 16.66
N ASP A 35 -25.93 11.64 17.11
CA ASP A 35 -24.67 12.37 17.14
C ASP A 35 -23.66 11.69 18.06
N ALA A 36 -24.08 11.29 19.27
CA ALA A 36 -23.25 10.53 20.19
C ALA A 36 -22.78 9.21 19.57
N LYS A 37 -23.63 8.53 18.79
CA LYS A 37 -23.25 7.28 18.11
C LYS A 37 -22.19 7.52 17.03
N ILE A 38 -22.33 8.57 16.23
CA ILE A 38 -21.38 8.95 15.19
C ILE A 38 -20.05 9.37 15.81
N GLU A 39 -20.08 10.18 16.87
CA GLU A 39 -18.89 10.63 17.59
C GLU A 39 -18.11 9.43 18.14
N ASN A 40 -18.78 8.51 18.83
CA ASN A 40 -18.15 7.30 19.36
C ASN A 40 -17.49 6.44 18.26
N MET A 41 -18.11 6.34 17.07
CA MET A 41 -17.48 5.64 15.94
C MET A 41 -16.25 6.37 15.42
N ALA A 42 -16.28 7.71 15.34
CA ALA A 42 -15.15 8.51 14.92
C ALA A 42 -13.99 8.43 15.93
N LEU A 43 -14.28 8.46 17.23
CA LEU A 43 -13.29 8.26 18.30
C LEU A 43 -12.67 6.86 18.22
N TRP A 44 -13.48 5.83 18.07
CA TRP A 44 -12.98 4.46 17.94
C TRP A 44 -12.09 4.28 16.71
N TYR A 45 -12.42 4.91 15.58
CA TYR A 45 -11.53 4.95 14.41
C TYR A 45 -10.16 5.58 14.74
N LYS A 46 -10.13 6.68 15.50
CA LYS A 46 -8.88 7.35 15.89
C LYS A 46 -8.03 6.46 16.79
N ASP A 47 -8.65 5.75 17.73
CA ASP A 47 -7.96 4.79 18.59
C ASP A 47 -7.33 3.67 17.75
N LEU A 48 -8.09 3.07 16.83
CA LEU A 48 -7.58 2.03 15.92
C LEU A 48 -6.42 2.53 15.05
N MET A 49 -6.49 3.77 14.56
CA MET A 49 -5.41 4.36 13.76
C MET A 49 -4.16 4.67 14.61
N ALA A 50 -4.34 5.05 15.88
CA ALA A 50 -3.24 5.25 16.81
C ALA A 50 -2.55 3.91 17.14
N ASP A 51 -3.32 2.86 17.41
CA ASP A 51 -2.80 1.51 17.63
C ASP A 51 -2.06 0.98 16.41
N ALA A 52 -2.65 1.11 15.22
CA ALA A 52 -2.03 0.69 13.97
C ALA A 52 -0.69 1.42 13.71
N LYS A 53 -0.63 2.72 14.03
CA LYS A 53 0.60 3.50 13.93
C LYS A 53 1.67 2.99 14.91
N ALA A 54 1.31 2.76 16.17
CA ALA A 54 2.23 2.25 17.18
C ALA A 54 2.79 0.86 16.80
N ILE A 55 1.92 -0.04 16.30
CA ILE A 55 2.32 -1.36 15.81
C ILE A 55 3.31 -1.23 14.65
N LYS A 56 3.04 -0.32 13.70
CA LYS A 56 3.93 -0.10 12.56
C LYS A 56 5.30 0.40 12.99
N GLU A 57 5.37 1.33 13.93
CA GLU A 57 6.64 1.86 14.44
C GLU A 57 7.50 0.77 15.10
N GLU A 58 6.89 -0.13 15.88
CA GLU A 58 7.59 -1.28 16.45
C GLU A 58 8.02 -2.29 15.37
N ALA A 59 7.14 -2.57 14.39
CA ALA A 59 7.45 -3.46 13.28
C ALA A 59 8.62 -2.95 12.42
N ASP A 60 8.67 -1.64 12.16
CA ASP A 60 9.76 -0.99 11.45
C ASP A 60 11.07 -1.12 12.25
N THR A 61 11.03 -0.88 13.56
CA THR A 61 12.18 -1.08 14.47
C THR A 61 12.68 -2.53 14.46
N LEU A 62 11.79 -3.52 14.51
CA LEU A 62 12.14 -4.93 14.43
C LEU A 62 12.73 -5.30 13.07
N ASN A 63 12.19 -4.75 11.99
CA ASN A 63 12.71 -4.97 10.64
C ASN A 63 14.12 -4.38 10.46
N GLU A 64 14.40 -3.22 11.03
CA GLU A 64 15.75 -2.65 11.07
C GLU A 64 16.72 -3.54 11.84
N ARG A 65 16.32 -4.04 13.02
CA ARG A 65 17.13 -5.00 13.80
C ARG A 65 17.39 -6.28 13.02
N ARG A 66 16.38 -6.84 12.34
CA ARG A 66 16.53 -8.00 11.45
C ARG A 66 17.55 -7.74 10.35
N LYS A 67 17.40 -6.64 9.62
CA LYS A 67 18.36 -6.23 8.56
C LYS A 67 19.78 -6.05 9.11
N ALA A 68 19.93 -5.48 10.30
CA ALA A 68 21.24 -5.32 10.94
C ALA A 68 21.90 -6.68 11.26
N LEU A 69 21.13 -7.66 11.73
CA LEU A 69 21.62 -9.02 11.97
C LEU A 69 21.98 -9.74 10.66
N GLU A 70 21.14 -9.61 9.63
CA GLU A 70 21.41 -10.16 8.29
C GLU A 70 22.70 -9.57 7.71
N ASN A 71 22.89 -8.26 7.82
CA ASN A 71 24.12 -7.60 7.38
C ASN A 71 25.35 -8.08 8.16
N LYS A 72 25.24 -8.30 9.47
CA LYS A 72 26.32 -8.89 10.27
C LYS A 72 26.63 -10.33 9.82
N ALA A 73 25.61 -11.14 9.55
CA ALA A 73 25.77 -12.49 9.06
C ALA A 73 26.44 -12.52 7.67
N GLU A 74 26.05 -11.65 6.75
CA GLU A 74 26.66 -11.57 5.41
C GLU A 74 28.11 -11.08 5.48
N ARG A 75 28.44 -10.16 6.39
CA ARG A 75 29.83 -9.79 6.68
C ARG A 75 30.64 -10.98 7.18
N LEU A 76 30.11 -11.76 8.13
CA LEU A 76 30.77 -12.96 8.64
C LEU A 76 30.97 -14.01 7.54
N LYS A 77 29.97 -14.21 6.68
CA LYS A 77 30.07 -15.09 5.52
C LYS A 77 31.13 -14.61 4.53
N SER A 78 31.23 -13.29 4.31
CA SER A 78 32.28 -12.68 3.48
C SER A 78 33.67 -12.91 4.07
N TYR A 79 33.82 -12.80 5.40
CA TYR A 79 35.08 -13.15 6.08
C TYR A 79 35.42 -14.63 5.95
N LEU A 80 34.44 -15.54 6.10
CA LEU A 80 34.66 -16.97 5.86
C LEU A 80 35.09 -17.24 4.41
N SER A 81 34.49 -16.54 3.44
CA SER A 81 34.89 -16.62 2.03
C SER A 81 36.34 -16.19 1.82
N LEU A 82 36.77 -15.10 2.46
CA LEU A 82 38.14 -14.60 2.36
C LEU A 82 39.15 -15.52 3.08
N ALA A 83 38.78 -16.06 4.25
CA ALA A 83 39.66 -16.90 5.05
C ALA A 83 39.87 -18.29 4.45
N LEU A 84 38.85 -18.84 3.78
CA LEU A 84 38.93 -20.17 3.16
C LEU A 84 39.39 -20.12 1.71
N ASP A 85 39.31 -18.96 1.03
CA ASP A 85 39.77 -18.76 -0.36
C ASP A 85 39.35 -19.87 -1.35
N GLY A 86 38.11 -20.37 -1.21
CA GLY A 86 37.58 -21.44 -2.06
C GLY A 86 37.79 -22.87 -1.53
N GLU A 87 38.55 -23.07 -0.46
CA GLU A 87 38.74 -24.37 0.19
C GLU A 87 37.53 -24.81 1.00
N LYS A 88 37.22 -26.11 0.98
CA LYS A 88 36.11 -26.66 1.76
C LYS A 88 36.50 -26.77 3.24
N PHE A 89 35.57 -26.42 4.12
CA PHE A 89 35.73 -26.61 5.57
C PHE A 89 34.60 -27.49 6.10
N GLN A 90 34.88 -28.50 6.92
CA GLN A 90 33.86 -29.37 7.48
C GLN A 90 34.25 -29.88 8.87
N THR A 91 33.28 -29.86 9.78
CA THR A 91 33.34 -30.44 11.12
C THR A 91 32.03 -31.19 11.41
N SER A 92 31.90 -31.80 12.59
CA SER A 92 30.64 -32.41 13.04
C SER A 92 29.50 -31.40 13.25
N ARG A 93 29.80 -30.09 13.32
CA ARG A 93 28.83 -29.03 13.64
C ARG A 93 28.48 -28.13 12.46
N CYS A 94 29.37 -28.02 11.46
CA CYS A 94 29.15 -27.15 10.30
C CYS A 94 29.99 -27.56 9.10
N SER A 95 29.57 -27.11 7.92
CA SER A 95 30.32 -27.24 6.67
C SER A 95 30.22 -25.94 5.85
N VAL A 96 31.33 -25.52 5.25
CA VAL A 96 31.41 -24.43 4.28
C VAL A 96 31.86 -25.00 2.95
N THR A 97 31.06 -24.76 1.92
CA THR A 97 31.31 -25.24 0.57
C THR A 97 31.18 -24.10 -0.42
N PHE A 98 32.07 -24.09 -1.41
CA PHE A 98 32.02 -23.14 -2.51
C PHE A 98 31.34 -23.76 -3.72
N ARG A 99 30.60 -22.94 -4.47
CA ARG A 99 30.05 -23.29 -5.78
C ARG A 99 30.54 -22.26 -6.80
N LYS A 100 30.85 -22.71 -8.01
CA LYS A 100 31.10 -21.79 -9.11
C LYS A 100 29.81 -21.05 -9.44
N THR A 101 29.86 -19.72 -9.48
CA THR A 101 28.76 -18.86 -9.91
C THR A 101 29.26 -17.96 -11.03
N SER A 102 28.48 -17.82 -12.09
CA SER A 102 28.70 -16.83 -13.15
C SER A 102 27.55 -15.82 -13.12
N SER A 103 27.90 -14.54 -13.25
CA SER A 103 26.95 -13.45 -13.40
C SER A 103 27.36 -12.62 -14.60
N VAL A 104 26.41 -12.27 -15.46
CA VAL A 104 26.66 -11.35 -16.57
C VAL A 104 26.75 -9.94 -16.00
N GLN A 105 27.89 -9.28 -16.18
CA GLN A 105 28.11 -7.90 -15.77
C GLN A 105 27.89 -6.99 -16.98
N VAL A 106 26.94 -6.06 -16.88
CA VAL A 106 26.61 -5.11 -17.95
C VAL A 106 27.17 -3.75 -17.58
N SER A 107 28.26 -3.35 -18.24
CA SER A 107 28.94 -2.08 -17.95
C SER A 107 28.24 -0.87 -18.58
N ASN A 108 27.56 -1.05 -19.71
CA ASN A 108 26.79 0.00 -20.38
C ASN A 108 25.55 -0.61 -21.01
N SER A 109 24.40 -0.44 -20.35
CA SER A 109 23.13 -1.02 -20.79
C SER A 109 22.66 -0.46 -22.13
N GLU A 110 22.85 0.84 -22.41
CA GLU A 110 22.36 1.44 -23.66
C GLU A 110 23.18 0.99 -24.87
N ALA A 111 24.51 0.98 -24.75
CA ALA A 111 25.39 0.46 -25.80
C ALA A 111 25.17 -1.04 -26.03
N LEU A 112 24.91 -1.80 -24.95
CA LEU A 112 24.59 -3.23 -25.05
C LEU A 112 23.24 -3.43 -25.76
N ILE A 113 22.19 -2.68 -25.41
CA ILE A 113 20.89 -2.76 -26.08
C ILE A 113 21.05 -2.47 -27.57
N ARG A 114 21.73 -1.38 -27.94
CA ARG A 114 21.97 -1.03 -29.36
C ARG A 114 22.75 -2.13 -30.10
N TRP A 115 23.76 -2.72 -29.46
CA TRP A 115 24.52 -3.82 -30.04
C TRP A 115 23.64 -5.07 -30.22
N LEU A 116 22.81 -5.41 -29.23
CA LEU A 116 21.87 -6.54 -29.30
C LEU A 116 20.85 -6.33 -30.43
N GLU A 117 20.30 -5.13 -30.57
CA GLU A 117 19.38 -4.77 -31.67
C GLU A 117 20.06 -4.87 -33.04
N GLN A 118 21.28 -4.35 -33.18
CA GLN A 118 22.03 -4.40 -34.46
C GLN A 118 22.44 -5.81 -34.87
N ASN A 119 22.63 -6.72 -33.92
CA ASN A 119 23.06 -8.10 -34.17
C ASN A 119 21.90 -9.11 -34.14
N GLY A 120 20.65 -8.64 -34.01
CA GLY A 120 19.46 -9.50 -34.07
C GLY A 120 19.20 -10.34 -32.81
N TYR A 121 19.68 -9.91 -31.64
CA TYR A 121 19.46 -10.55 -30.34
C TYR A 121 18.40 -9.84 -29.47
N ASP A 122 17.65 -8.92 -30.05
CA ASP A 122 16.62 -8.11 -29.38
C ASP A 122 15.53 -8.97 -28.71
N ALA A 123 15.01 -9.98 -29.41
CA ALA A 123 13.88 -10.79 -28.97
C ALA A 123 14.12 -11.56 -27.66
N GLU A 124 15.36 -11.98 -27.39
CA GLU A 124 15.71 -12.75 -26.18
C GLU A 124 16.39 -11.90 -25.10
N CYS A 125 17.11 -10.84 -25.48
CA CYS A 125 17.99 -10.11 -24.57
C CYS A 125 17.49 -8.71 -24.19
N VAL A 126 16.49 -8.15 -24.89
CA VAL A 126 15.96 -6.80 -24.60
C VAL A 126 14.51 -6.89 -24.12
N LYS A 127 14.24 -6.31 -22.95
CA LYS A 127 12.90 -6.26 -22.36
C LYS A 127 12.35 -4.84 -22.45
N TYR A 128 11.30 -4.64 -23.24
CA TYR A 128 10.56 -3.39 -23.26
C TYR A 128 9.41 -3.46 -22.24
N LYS A 129 9.32 -2.45 -21.39
CA LYS A 129 8.16 -2.28 -20.51
C LYS A 129 7.01 -1.73 -21.36
N GLU A 130 5.83 -2.35 -21.26
CA GLU A 130 4.64 -1.85 -21.95
C GLU A 130 4.32 -0.41 -21.49
N PRO A 131 3.83 0.45 -22.41
CA PRO A 131 3.47 1.82 -22.07
C PRO A 131 2.35 1.85 -21.03
N GLU A 132 2.59 2.51 -19.90
CA GLU A 132 1.60 2.68 -18.83
C GLU A 132 0.80 3.96 -19.04
N VAL A 133 -0.53 3.87 -18.97
CA VAL A 133 -1.42 5.03 -19.06
C VAL A 133 -1.31 5.88 -17.78
N SER A 134 -0.92 7.14 -17.94
CA SER A 134 -0.94 8.10 -16.85
C SER A 134 -2.36 8.59 -16.55
N LYS A 135 -2.99 8.02 -15.51
CA LYS A 135 -4.31 8.44 -15.03
C LYS A 135 -4.36 9.92 -14.66
N THR A 136 -3.25 10.48 -14.15
CA THR A 136 -3.14 11.90 -13.82
C THR A 136 -3.14 12.77 -15.08
N GLY A 137 -2.44 12.36 -16.13
CA GLY A 137 -2.44 13.06 -17.42
C GLY A 137 -3.80 13.01 -18.10
N VAL A 138 -4.40 11.82 -18.18
CA VAL A 138 -5.76 11.61 -18.70
C VAL A 138 -6.79 12.43 -17.92
N GLY A 139 -6.69 12.45 -16.59
CA GLY A 139 -7.58 13.25 -15.75
C GLY A 139 -7.48 14.76 -15.97
N LYS A 140 -6.32 15.29 -16.39
CA LYS A 140 -6.18 16.70 -16.79
C LYS A 140 -6.87 16.95 -18.13
N LEU A 141 -6.64 16.11 -19.13
CA LEU A 141 -7.27 16.23 -20.45
C LEU A 141 -8.80 16.23 -20.39
N ILE A 142 -9.39 15.34 -19.59
CA ILE A 142 -10.85 15.29 -19.40
C ILE A 142 -11.36 16.57 -18.70
N LYS A 143 -10.60 17.13 -17.75
CA LYS A 143 -10.94 18.39 -17.06
C LYS A 143 -10.80 19.62 -17.96
N ASP A 144 -9.84 19.60 -18.88
CA ASP A 144 -9.61 20.66 -19.87
C ASP A 144 -10.62 20.61 -21.04
N GLY A 145 -11.60 19.70 -20.99
CA GLY A 145 -12.68 19.60 -21.97
C GLY A 145 -12.36 18.75 -23.20
N VAL A 146 -11.22 18.04 -23.22
CA VAL A 146 -10.87 17.11 -24.29
C VAL A 146 -11.61 15.80 -24.10
N LEU A 147 -12.33 15.37 -25.14
CA LEU A 147 -12.97 14.06 -25.20
C LEU A 147 -11.91 12.97 -25.29
N VAL A 148 -11.66 12.25 -24.20
CA VAL A 148 -10.72 11.13 -24.15
C VAL A 148 -11.50 9.82 -24.32
N PRO A 149 -11.34 9.09 -25.45
CA PRO A 149 -11.94 7.78 -25.60
C PRO A 149 -11.47 6.83 -24.50
N TYR A 150 -12.38 5.97 -24.01
CA TYR A 150 -12.11 4.93 -23.00
C TYR A 150 -11.77 5.44 -21.58
N ALA A 151 -11.98 6.72 -21.28
CA ALA A 151 -11.79 7.27 -19.94
C ALA A 151 -12.87 8.29 -19.58
N HIS A 152 -13.45 8.16 -18.37
CA HIS A 152 -14.38 9.12 -17.78
C HIS A 152 -14.04 9.38 -16.32
N ILE A 153 -14.48 10.51 -15.78
CA ILE A 153 -14.34 10.84 -14.36
C ILE A 153 -15.62 10.43 -13.64
N GLU A 154 -15.50 9.53 -12.66
CA GLU A 154 -16.58 9.21 -11.73
C GLU A 154 -16.46 10.08 -10.47
N GLN A 155 -17.57 10.68 -10.06
CA GLN A 155 -17.63 11.47 -8.83
C GLN A 155 -17.99 10.57 -7.65
N GLY A 156 -17.13 10.57 -6.63
CA GLY A 156 -17.36 9.90 -5.35
C GLY A 156 -17.13 10.85 -4.18
N ARG A 157 -17.55 10.42 -2.98
CA ARG A 157 -17.26 11.13 -1.72
C ARG A 157 -16.26 10.31 -0.91
N SER A 158 -15.21 10.96 -0.43
CA SER A 158 -14.31 10.38 0.56
C SER A 158 -14.68 10.86 1.96
N VAL A 159 -14.55 9.98 2.95
CA VAL A 159 -14.71 10.32 4.36
C VAL A 159 -13.33 10.50 4.97
N GLY A 160 -13.12 11.63 5.66
CA GLY A 160 -11.90 11.89 6.42
C GLY A 160 -12.25 12.09 7.90
N VAL A 161 -11.66 11.28 8.78
CA VAL A 161 -11.79 11.40 10.23
C VAL A 161 -10.47 11.96 10.77
N LYS A 162 -10.54 13.00 11.60
CA LYS A 162 -9.37 13.71 12.16
C LYS A 162 -9.35 13.68 13.68
#